data_AF-A0A0Q5D7Z7-F1
#
_entry.id   AF-A0A0Q5D7Z7-F1
#
_cell.length_a   1.000
_cell.length_b   1.000
_cell.length_c   1.000
_cell.angle_alpha   90.00
_cell.angle_beta   90.00
_cell.angle_gamma   90.00
#
_symmetry.space_group_name_H-M   'P 1'
#
loop_
_entity.id
_entity.type
_entity.pdbx_description
1 polymer ?
#
loop_
_entity_poly.entity_id
_entity_poly.type
_entity_poly.pdbx_seq_one_letter_code
_entity_poly.pdbx_strand_id
1 'polypeptide(L)'
;MYDASPQPWLVLRTRSRQENVVQEVLHQRQIHCYLPRHRAPARPTETALFPGYIFVQPRPEQVGALRTVRGSCGLLMSCGRHAQVHANDVQAIRIMVGSGAPLDLHGHLVAGQPMEVIAGPFKHAQGQFVSVGRQRRLVINLHLIGRGLSVEIDAAHVRPLANAA
;
A
#
# COMPACT_ATOMS: atom_id res chain seq x y z
N MET A 1 8.41 -11.42 28.84
CA MET A 1 9.04 -11.46 27.50
C MET A 1 7.91 -11.41 26.48
N TYR A 2 7.68 -10.27 25.84
CA TYR A 2 6.74 -10.19 24.71
C TYR A 2 7.51 -10.57 23.46
N ASP A 3 7.11 -11.66 22.83
CA ASP A 3 7.55 -12.03 21.49
C ASP A 3 7.15 -10.87 20.55
N ALA A 4 8.13 -10.07 20.14
CA ALA A 4 7.92 -8.87 19.35
C ALA A 4 7.69 -9.24 17.88
N SER A 5 6.67 -10.06 17.63
CA SER A 5 6.16 -10.26 16.29
C SER A 5 5.75 -8.87 15.74
N PRO A 6 6.30 -8.44 14.59
CA PRO A 6 5.95 -7.15 14.02
C PRO A 6 4.44 -7.10 13.79
N GLN A 7 3.79 -6.04 14.28
CA GLN A 7 2.35 -5.91 14.19
C GLN A 7 1.92 -5.88 12.72
N PRO A 8 0.84 -6.58 12.34
CA PRO A 8 0.42 -6.61 10.93
C PRO A 8 -0.12 -5.25 10.49
N TRP A 9 0.13 -4.90 9.24
CA TRP A 9 -0.59 -3.79 8.61
C TRP A 9 -2.02 -4.23 8.32
N LEU A 10 -3.00 -3.44 8.78
CA LEU A 10 -4.42 -3.63 8.53
C LEU A 10 -4.94 -2.53 7.61
N VAL A 11 -6.10 -2.77 6.98
CA VAL A 11 -6.78 -1.78 6.14
C VAL A 11 -7.98 -1.20 6.89
N LEU A 12 -7.93 0.10 7.18
CA LEU A 12 -9.05 0.85 7.73
C LEU A 12 -9.82 1.52 6.58
N ARG A 13 -11.13 1.28 6.53
CA ARG A 13 -12.01 1.96 5.57
C ARG A 13 -12.36 3.34 6.11
N THR A 14 -12.38 4.34 5.24
CA THR A 14 -12.77 5.71 5.58
C THR A 14 -13.98 6.13 4.77
N ARG A 15 -14.73 7.09 5.29
CA ARG A 15 -15.73 7.81 4.50
C ARG A 15 -15.03 8.62 3.41
N SER A 16 -15.73 8.83 2.30
CA SER A 16 -15.24 9.65 1.19
C SER A 16 -14.79 11.02 1.68
N ARG A 17 -13.57 11.45 1.30
CA ARG A 17 -12.97 12.75 1.63
C ARG A 17 -12.67 12.95 3.12
N GLN A 18 -12.76 11.90 3.95
CA GLN A 18 -12.43 11.95 5.38
C GLN A 18 -11.05 11.34 5.68
N GLU A 19 -10.30 10.90 4.66
CA GLU A 19 -9.01 10.22 4.80
C GLU A 19 -8.02 11.05 5.64
N ASN A 20 -7.93 12.36 5.37
CA ASN A 20 -7.04 13.27 6.10
C ASN A 20 -7.46 13.46 7.56
N VAL A 21 -8.77 13.57 7.82
CA VAL A 21 -9.31 13.70 9.18
C VAL A 21 -9.03 12.43 9.97
N VAL A 22 -9.23 11.26 9.35
CA VAL A 22 -8.94 9.96 9.96
C VAL A 22 -7.44 9.84 10.26
N GLN A 23 -6.57 10.20 9.31
CA GLN A 23 -5.12 10.18 9.52
C GLN A 23 -4.70 11.04 10.71
N GLU A 24 -5.17 12.27 10.78
CA GLU A 24 -4.85 13.21 11.88
C GLU A 24 -5.24 12.64 13.25
N VAL A 25 -6.46 12.10 13.36
CA VAL A 25 -6.94 11.48 14.61
C VAL A 25 -6.11 10.23 14.98
N LEU A 26 -5.68 9.43 13.99
CA LEU A 26 -4.82 8.27 14.24
C LEU A 26 -3.44 8.70 14.77
N HIS A 27 -2.86 9.76 14.20
CA HIS A 27 -1.59 10.33 14.66
C HIS A 27 -1.70 10.84 16.11
N GLN A 28 -2.77 11.57 16.44
CA GLN A 28 -3.03 12.04 17.82
C GLN A 28 -3.18 10.90 18.82
N ARG A 29 -3.72 9.76 18.39
CA ARG A 29 -3.85 8.54 19.19
C ARG A 29 -2.60 7.66 19.18
N GLN A 30 -1.50 8.12 18.56
CA GLN A 30 -0.24 7.39 18.42
C GLN A 30 -0.44 5.99 17.78
N ILE A 31 -1.38 5.91 16.84
CA ILE A 31 -1.59 4.72 16.02
C ILE A 31 -0.81 4.90 14.74
N HIS A 32 0.16 4.02 14.49
CA HIS A 32 0.95 4.07 13.27
C HIS A 32 0.03 3.87 12.05
N CYS A 33 0.13 4.76 11.07
CA CYS A 33 -0.67 4.68 9.85
C CYS A 33 0.08 5.20 8.63
N TYR A 34 -0.44 4.88 7.46
CA TYR A 34 0.05 5.33 6.18
C TYR A 34 -1.12 5.59 5.24
N LEU A 35 -1.22 6.85 4.80
CA LEU A 35 -2.10 7.28 3.73
C LEU A 35 -1.24 7.58 2.50
N PRO A 36 -1.12 6.67 1.53
CA PRO A 36 -0.40 6.97 0.30
C PRO A 36 -1.14 8.07 -0.48
N ARG A 37 -0.41 9.10 -0.88
CA ARG A 37 -0.92 10.23 -1.66
C ARG A 37 -0.16 10.31 -2.96
N HIS A 38 -0.83 10.75 -4.01
CA HIS A 38 -0.20 10.96 -5.30
C HIS A 38 -0.79 12.20 -5.95
N ARG A 39 0.08 12.98 -6.60
CA ARG A 39 -0.30 14.12 -7.40
C ARG A 39 -0.41 13.67 -8.85
N ALA A 40 -1.64 13.47 -9.32
CA ALA A 40 -1.85 13.23 -10.74
C ALA A 40 -1.40 14.47 -11.55
N PRO A 41 -0.76 14.31 -12.73
CA PRO A 41 -0.32 15.43 -13.55
C PRO A 41 -1.43 16.44 -13.89
N ALA A 42 -2.66 15.94 -14.04
CA ALA A 42 -3.85 16.74 -14.34
C ALA A 42 -4.50 17.41 -13.12
N ARG A 43 -3.97 17.22 -11.90
CA ARG A 43 -4.56 17.76 -10.66
C ARG A 43 -3.58 18.67 -9.92
N PRO A 44 -4.03 19.86 -9.48
CA PRO A 44 -3.17 20.79 -8.75
C PRO A 44 -2.81 20.29 -7.34
N THR A 45 -3.64 19.43 -6.74
CA THR A 45 -3.50 18.93 -5.38
C THR A 45 -3.25 17.44 -5.31
N GLU A 46 -2.53 17.01 -4.28
CA GLU A 46 -2.38 15.60 -3.93
C GLU A 46 -3.71 15.00 -3.49
N THR A 47 -3.98 13.79 -3.95
CA THR A 47 -5.14 13.00 -3.54
C THR A 47 -4.70 11.65 -2.99
N ALA A 48 -5.53 11.05 -2.13
CA ALA A 48 -5.31 9.68 -1.67
C ALA A 48 -5.18 8.73 -2.87
N LEU A 49 -4.11 7.96 -2.90
CA LEU A 49 -3.84 6.98 -3.97
C LEU A 49 -4.89 5.86 -3.96
N PHE A 50 -5.37 5.48 -2.78
CA PHE A 50 -6.48 4.55 -2.62
C PHE A 50 -7.63 5.25 -1.87
N PRO A 51 -8.52 5.95 -2.59
CA PRO A 51 -9.64 6.66 -1.96
C PRO A 51 -10.49 5.72 -1.11
N GLY A 52 -10.88 6.16 0.10
CA GLY A 52 -11.66 5.36 1.05
C GLY A 52 -10.85 4.37 1.89
N TYR A 53 -9.52 4.36 1.79
CA TYR A 53 -8.66 3.44 2.54
C TYR A 53 -7.46 4.14 3.17
N ILE A 54 -7.08 3.69 4.35
CA ILE A 54 -5.82 4.03 5.01
C ILE A 54 -5.21 2.76 5.63
N PHE A 55 -3.91 2.59 5.49
CA PHE A 55 -3.20 1.47 6.10
C PHE A 55 -2.85 1.83 7.55
N VAL A 56 -3.06 0.91 8.48
CA VAL A 56 -2.81 1.13 9.91
C VAL A 56 -2.05 -0.04 10.50
N GLN A 57 -1.17 0.22 11.45
CA GLN A 57 -0.42 -0.80 12.18
C GLN A 57 -0.65 -0.57 13.68
N PRO A 58 -1.85 -0.91 14.19
CA PRO A 58 -2.23 -0.67 15.59
C PRO A 58 -1.63 -1.74 16.50
N ARG A 59 -1.38 -1.37 17.75
CA ARG A 59 -1.16 -2.34 18.82
C ARG A 59 -2.43 -3.14 19.11
N PRO A 60 -2.34 -4.38 19.63
CA PRO A 60 -3.53 -5.20 19.92
C PRO A 60 -4.61 -4.45 20.71
N GLU A 61 -4.21 -3.67 21.72
CA GLU A 61 -5.08 -2.86 22.56
C GLU A 61 -5.71 -1.66 21.81
N GLN A 62 -5.10 -1.20 20.73
CA GLN A 62 -5.59 -0.06 19.93
C GLN A 62 -6.61 -0.48 18.86
N VAL A 63 -6.74 -1.78 18.54
CA VAL A 63 -7.63 -2.27 17.47
C VAL A 63 -9.07 -1.84 17.70
N GLY A 64 -9.58 -1.92 18.94
CA GLY A 64 -10.94 -1.49 19.28
C GLY A 64 -11.16 0.02 19.06
N ALA A 65 -10.14 0.84 19.31
CA ALA A 65 -10.22 2.29 19.20
C ALA A 65 -10.43 2.75 17.75
N LEU A 66 -10.03 1.97 16.74
CA LEU A 66 -10.19 2.31 15.31
C LEU A 66 -11.65 2.50 14.89
N ARG A 67 -12.60 1.82 15.54
CA ARG A 67 -14.05 1.98 15.28
C ARG A 67 -14.58 3.34 15.74
N THR A 68 -13.94 3.93 16.75
CA THR A 68 -14.36 5.21 17.35
C THR A 68 -13.72 6.42 16.67
N VAL A 69 -12.84 6.21 15.69
CA VAL A 69 -12.23 7.30 14.92
C VAL A 69 -13.28 7.94 14.02
N ARG A 70 -13.48 9.25 14.16
CA ARG A 70 -14.41 10.01 13.32
C ARG A 70 -14.07 9.82 11.83
N GLY A 71 -15.05 9.43 11.03
CA GLY A 71 -14.86 9.20 9.60
C GLY A 71 -14.37 7.78 9.24
N SER A 72 -14.08 6.94 10.23
CA SER A 72 -13.83 5.50 10.04
C SER A 72 -15.11 4.76 9.70
N CYS A 73 -15.00 3.78 8.80
CA CYS A 73 -16.04 2.81 8.46
C CYS A 73 -15.70 1.41 9.01
N GLY A 74 -14.71 1.32 9.89
CA GLY A 74 -14.22 0.07 10.45
C GLY A 74 -13.11 -0.59 9.61
N LEU A 75 -12.50 -1.63 10.20
CA LEU A 75 -11.49 -2.43 9.52
C LEU A 75 -12.14 -3.24 8.39
N LEU A 76 -11.43 -3.34 7.27
CA LEU A 76 -11.79 -4.22 6.18
C LEU A 76 -11.70 -5.68 6.66
N MET A 77 -12.71 -6.47 6.32
CA MET A 77 -12.76 -7.90 6.64
C MET A 77 -12.47 -8.71 5.39
N SER A 78 -11.67 -9.77 5.52
CA SER A 78 -11.42 -10.76 4.48
C SER A 78 -11.48 -12.15 5.11
N CYS A 79 -12.26 -13.07 4.54
CA CYS A 79 -12.41 -14.44 5.05
C CYS A 79 -12.63 -14.53 6.58
N GLY A 80 -13.52 -13.68 7.12
CA GLY A 80 -13.89 -13.68 8.54
C GLY A 80 -12.87 -13.04 9.50
N ARG A 81 -11.74 -12.52 9.01
CA ARG A 81 -10.69 -11.85 9.82
C ARG A 81 -10.39 -10.44 9.31
N HIS A 82 -9.69 -9.64 10.11
CA HIS A 82 -9.19 -8.34 9.65
C HIS A 82 -8.25 -8.53 8.46
N ALA A 83 -8.46 -7.77 7.40
CA ALA A 83 -7.63 -7.78 6.20
C ALA A 83 -6.21 -7.31 6.54
N GLN A 84 -5.23 -8.17 6.33
CA GLN A 84 -3.81 -7.88 6.55
C GLN A 84 -3.07 -7.62 5.23
N VAL A 85 -2.30 -6.54 5.19
CA VAL A 85 -1.42 -6.18 4.07
C VAL A 85 0.01 -6.58 4.43
N HIS A 86 0.76 -7.10 3.47
CA HIS A 86 2.17 -7.41 3.71
C HIS A 86 2.96 -6.12 3.93
N ALA A 87 3.90 -6.15 4.87
CA ALA A 87 4.79 -5.01 5.11
C ALA A 87 5.58 -4.63 3.84
N ASN A 88 5.94 -5.61 3.02
CA ASN A 88 6.63 -5.41 1.74
C ASN A 88 5.76 -4.64 0.74
N ASP A 89 4.44 -4.88 0.69
CA ASP A 89 3.53 -4.12 -0.18
C ASP A 89 3.44 -2.66 0.26
N VAL A 90 3.28 -2.42 1.57
CA VAL A 90 3.25 -1.06 2.12
C VAL A 90 4.56 -0.34 1.85
N GLN A 91 5.70 -1.03 2.02
CA GLN A 91 7.02 -0.48 1.76
C GLN A 91 7.23 -0.18 0.26
N ALA A 92 6.82 -1.08 -0.63
CA ALA A 92 6.90 -0.87 -2.07
C ALA A 92 6.06 0.34 -2.49
N ILE A 93 4.84 0.49 -1.96
CA ILE A 93 3.99 1.68 -2.19
C ILE A 93 4.68 2.94 -1.69
N ARG A 94 5.31 2.91 -0.50
CA ARG A 94 6.08 4.06 0.02
C ARG A 94 7.21 4.46 -0.92
N ILE A 95 7.97 3.49 -1.43
CA ILE A 95 9.08 3.72 -2.37
C ILE A 95 8.55 4.30 -3.68
N MET A 96 7.50 3.70 -4.25
CA MET A 96 6.90 4.13 -5.52
C MET A 96 6.29 5.53 -5.43
N VAL A 97 5.59 5.84 -4.34
CA VAL A 97 5.05 7.18 -4.09
C VAL A 97 6.16 8.20 -3.85
N GLY A 98 7.17 7.82 -3.07
CA GLY A 98 8.29 8.69 -2.71
C GLY A 98 9.22 9.04 -3.87
N SER A 99 9.25 8.23 -4.93
CA SER A 99 10.10 8.52 -6.10
C SER A 99 9.56 9.66 -6.98
N GLY A 100 8.27 10.02 -6.84
CA GLY A 100 7.62 11.01 -7.68
C GLY A 100 7.41 10.58 -9.14
N ALA A 101 7.68 9.32 -9.47
CA ALA A 101 7.46 8.79 -10.81
C ALA A 101 5.96 8.69 -11.15
N PRO A 102 5.56 8.72 -12.43
CA PRO A 102 4.17 8.51 -12.82
C PRO A 102 3.65 7.13 -12.37
N LEU A 103 2.58 7.13 -11.57
CA LEU A 103 1.95 5.91 -11.07
C LEU A 103 0.61 5.66 -11.78
N ASP A 104 0.39 4.41 -12.20
CA ASP A 104 -0.87 3.98 -12.80
C ASP A 104 -1.60 3.01 -11.86
N LEU A 105 -2.85 3.37 -11.54
CA LEU A 105 -3.76 2.56 -10.74
C LEU A 105 -4.68 1.75 -11.63
N HIS A 106 -4.72 0.44 -11.38
CA HIS A 106 -5.55 -0.51 -12.09
C HIS A 106 -6.69 -0.99 -11.21
N GLY A 107 -7.88 -1.15 -11.80
CA GLY A 107 -9.06 -1.70 -11.14
C GLY A 107 -9.06 -3.24 -11.04
N HIS A 108 -7.97 -3.89 -11.43
CA HIS A 108 -7.82 -5.34 -11.44
C HIS A 108 -6.41 -5.73 -10.99
N LEU A 109 -6.28 -6.97 -10.54
CA LEU A 109 -4.99 -7.59 -10.23
C LEU A 109 -4.33 -8.00 -11.53
N VAL A 110 -3.02 -7.80 -11.63
CA VAL A 110 -2.25 -8.13 -12.83
C VAL A 110 -1.32 -9.28 -12.49
N ALA A 111 -1.45 -10.42 -13.17
CA ALA A 111 -0.54 -11.54 -13.00
C ALA A 111 0.83 -11.25 -13.62
N GLY A 112 1.89 -11.50 -12.87
CA GLY A 112 3.27 -11.30 -13.33
C GLY A 112 4.28 -12.11 -12.52
N GLN A 113 5.56 -11.94 -12.84
CA GLN A 113 6.64 -12.66 -12.17
C GLN A 113 7.06 -11.91 -10.89
N PRO A 114 7.16 -12.58 -9.72
CA PRO A 114 7.64 -11.93 -8.51
C PRO A 114 9.12 -11.54 -8.67
N MET A 115 9.41 -10.25 -8.52
CA MET A 115 10.78 -9.73 -8.57
C MET A 115 11.00 -8.62 -7.54
N GLU A 116 12.28 -8.36 -7.25
CA GLU A 116 12.76 -7.26 -6.44
C GLU A 116 13.54 -6.27 -7.30
N VAL A 117 13.38 -4.99 -7.02
CA VAL A 117 14.20 -3.93 -7.62
C VAL A 117 15.52 -3.79 -6.86
N ILE A 118 16.63 -3.90 -7.59
CA ILE A 118 18.00 -3.83 -7.05
C ILE A 118 18.69 -2.49 -7.30
N ALA A 119 18.19 -1.68 -8.23
CA ALA A 119 18.81 -0.42 -8.62
C ALA A 119 17.78 0.66 -9.00
N GLY A 120 18.23 1.91 -9.06
CA GLY A 120 17.39 3.05 -9.40
C GLY A 120 16.46 3.52 -8.27
N PRO A 121 15.49 4.40 -8.58
CA PRO A 121 14.66 5.07 -7.58
C PRO A 121 13.69 4.14 -6.84
N PHE A 122 13.46 2.93 -7.36
CA PHE A 122 12.56 1.95 -6.76
C PHE A 122 13.27 0.83 -5.99
N LYS A 123 14.58 0.96 -5.74
CA LYS A 123 15.39 -0.05 -5.04
C LYS A 123 14.70 -0.52 -3.75
N HIS A 124 14.71 -1.84 -3.53
CA HIS A 124 14.02 -2.55 -2.44
C HIS A 124 12.50 -2.68 -2.57
N ALA A 125 11.87 -2.15 -3.61
CA ALA A 125 10.48 -2.45 -3.91
C ALA A 125 10.37 -3.90 -4.43
N GLN A 126 9.33 -4.60 -4.00
CA GLN A 126 9.01 -5.97 -4.40
C GLN A 126 7.60 -6.00 -5.00
N GLY A 127 7.39 -6.78 -6.05
CA GLY A 127 6.08 -6.88 -6.69
C GLY A 127 6.06 -7.83 -7.88
N GLN A 128 4.96 -7.82 -8.61
CA GLN A 128 4.77 -8.59 -9.85
C GLN A 128 5.21 -7.78 -11.05
N PHE A 129 6.08 -8.37 -11.88
CA PHE A 129 6.57 -7.76 -13.09
C PHE A 129 5.78 -8.22 -14.30
N VAL A 130 5.37 -7.24 -15.10
CA VAL A 130 4.70 -7.47 -16.37
C VAL A 130 5.34 -6.67 -17.49
N SER A 131 5.34 -7.25 -18.67
CA SER A 131 5.75 -6.58 -19.91
C SER A 131 4.50 -6.09 -20.63
N VAL A 132 4.41 -4.78 -20.87
CA VAL A 132 3.35 -4.16 -21.67
C VAL A 132 4.00 -3.56 -22.91
N GLY A 133 3.94 -4.28 -24.03
CA GLY A 133 4.69 -3.93 -25.24
C GLY A 133 6.20 -3.99 -25.01
N ARG A 134 6.89 -2.86 -25.18
CA ARG A 134 8.34 -2.73 -24.92
C ARG A 134 8.67 -2.29 -23.49
N GLN A 135 7.68 -1.82 -22.74
CA GLN A 135 7.88 -1.32 -21.38
C GLN A 135 7.74 -2.45 -20.37
N ARG A 136 8.61 -2.46 -19.35
CA ARG A 136 8.44 -3.30 -18.17
C ARG A 136 7.87 -2.48 -17.04
N ARG A 137 6.91 -3.07 -16.33
CA ARG A 137 6.22 -2.42 -15.23
C ARG A 137 6.33 -3.28 -13.98
N LEU A 138 6.69 -2.64 -12.88
CA LEU A 138 6.53 -3.19 -11.54
C LEU A 138 5.08 -2.94 -11.12
N VAL A 139 4.38 -3.99 -10.70
CA VAL A 139 2.99 -3.95 -10.24
C VAL A 139 2.90 -4.47 -8.81
N ILE A 140 2.30 -3.67 -7.93
CA ILE A 140 1.92 -4.06 -6.57
C ILE A 140 0.43 -4.39 -6.57
N ASN A 141 0.13 -5.66 -6.35
CA ASN A 141 -1.24 -6.16 -6.28
C ASN A 141 -1.76 -6.09 -4.84
N LEU A 142 -2.63 -5.13 -4.56
CA LEU A 142 -3.35 -5.05 -3.29
C LEU A 142 -4.62 -5.89 -3.37
N HIS A 143 -4.45 -7.20 -3.19
CA HIS A 143 -5.50 -8.21 -3.26
C HIS A 143 -6.74 -7.86 -2.41
N LEU A 144 -6.53 -7.29 -1.22
CA LEU A 144 -7.60 -6.97 -0.26
C LEU A 144 -8.60 -5.93 -0.77
N ILE A 145 -8.16 -4.99 -1.60
CA ILE A 145 -9.01 -3.93 -2.15
C ILE A 145 -9.25 -4.08 -3.66
N GLY A 146 -8.75 -5.19 -4.25
CA GLY A 146 -8.89 -5.47 -5.68
C GLY A 146 -8.22 -4.42 -6.58
N ARG A 147 -7.12 -3.79 -6.12
CA ARG A 147 -6.42 -2.74 -6.87
C ARG A 147 -4.99 -3.15 -7.18
N GLY A 148 -4.53 -2.78 -8.37
CA GLY A 148 -3.10 -2.84 -8.74
C GLY A 148 -2.52 -1.42 -8.78
N LEU A 149 -1.30 -1.24 -8.30
CA LEU A 149 -0.51 -0.02 -8.48
C LEU A 149 0.70 -0.37 -9.33
N SER A 150 0.96 0.36 -10.41
CA SER A 150 2.08 0.07 -11.29
C SER A 150 2.94 1.28 -11.60
N VAL A 151 4.22 1.04 -11.85
CA VAL A 151 5.19 2.03 -12.32
C VAL A 151 6.07 1.42 -13.41
N GLU A 152 6.49 2.23 -14.36
CA GLU A 152 7.48 1.83 -15.37
C GLU A 152 8.88 1.73 -14.76
N ILE A 153 9.62 0.71 -15.15
CA ILE A 153 10.95 0.42 -14.61
C ILE A 153 11.83 -0.26 -15.65
N ASP A 154 13.14 -0.01 -15.58
CA ASP A 154 14.12 -0.66 -16.43
C ASP A 154 14.30 -2.15 -16.06
N ALA A 155 14.34 -2.99 -17.08
CA ALA A 155 14.65 -4.42 -16.99
C ALA A 155 16.00 -4.71 -16.30
N ALA A 156 16.98 -3.83 -16.46
CA ALA A 156 18.31 -3.98 -15.88
C ALA A 156 18.33 -3.78 -14.36
N HIS A 157 17.28 -3.16 -13.80
CA HIS A 157 17.22 -2.80 -12.39
C HIS A 157 16.57 -3.85 -11.49
N VAL A 158 16.23 -5.03 -12.03
CA VAL A 158 15.34 -5.97 -11.35
C VAL A 158 15.87 -7.38 -11.40
N ARG A 159 15.57 -8.16 -10.36
CA ARG A 159 15.96 -9.57 -10.25
C ARG A 159 14.78 -10.42 -9.77
N PRO A 160 14.67 -11.68 -10.20
CA PRO A 160 13.69 -12.61 -9.64
C PRO A 160 13.79 -12.65 -8.11
N LEU A 161 12.64 -12.60 -7.44
CA LEU A 161 12.59 -12.88 -6.02
C LEU A 161 12.87 -14.37 -5.89
N ALA A 162 14.00 -14.74 -5.27
CA ALA A 162 14.28 -16.15 -5.03
C ALA A 162 13.12 -16.72 -4.22
N ASN A 163 12.43 -17.73 -4.75
CA ASN A 163 11.47 -18.48 -3.96
C ASN A 163 12.25 -19.08 -2.79
N ALA A 164 11.88 -18.73 -1.57
CA ALA A 164 12.15 -19.62 -0.45
C ALA A 164 11.37 -20.91 -0.79
N ALA A 165 12.12 -21.92 -1.23
CA ALA A 165 11.63 -23.28 -1.40
C ALA A 165 11.23 -23.87 -0.04
#